data_AF-F4HFH6-F1
#
_entry.id   AF-F4HFH6-F1
#
_cell.length_a   1.000
_cell.length_b   1.000
_cell.length_c   1.000
_cell.angle_alpha   90.00
_cell.angle_beta   90.00
_cell.angle_gamma   90.00
#
_symmetry.space_group_name_H-M   'P 1'
#
loop_
_entity.id
_entity.type
_entity.pdbx_description
1 polymer ?
#
loop_
_entity_poly.entity_id
_entity_poly.type
_entity_poly.pdbx_seq_one_letter_code
_entity_poly.pdbx_strand_id
1 'polypeptide(L)'
;MSQNEIILRNPKQGALVKATQQSQTFLTLLQQSDEQRLIDILKSINFEDTTGLISSLEHIEWTAQFIEKYAEYWNWWELSLNQALPWSIALIERFEDSWNWGSFGLFNNEALPWSIELIEHFETRWSFEELSWISWNQALPWSIALIERFETRWDWRGLSRNQPWSMELIEHFETRWEWSELSRNQALPWSIALIERFETRWNFERLSWNQALPWSIALIERFETRWDWWGLSGNEALPWSIALIERFETRWNWKRLSSNQALPWSMEFFEHFETHWDWGWLSWNQALPWSMEFFEHFETRWEWSGLSSNQALPWSIALIERFETRWDWKRLSSNKALPWSIALIERFETRWDWFWLSQNQALPWSIDLLEKFKHKWDWSWCLARCLDRNEKVRQIFTALSVQGIEEVMDYYIENENL
;
A
#
# COMPACT_ATOMS: atom_id res chain seq x y z
N MET A 1 34.97 70.94 -11.00
CA MET A 1 33.63 70.77 -10.40
C MET A 1 32.95 69.59 -11.08
N SER A 2 32.53 68.61 -10.27
CA SER A 2 31.46 67.61 -10.50
C SER A 2 31.51 66.78 -11.81
N GLN A 3 31.90 65.51 -11.71
CA GLN A 3 31.34 64.45 -12.54
C GLN A 3 30.20 63.80 -11.73
N ASN A 4 28.96 64.00 -12.19
CA ASN A 4 27.77 63.32 -11.68
C ASN A 4 27.64 61.97 -12.39
N GLU A 5 27.86 60.86 -11.68
CA GLU A 5 27.39 59.55 -12.11
C GLU A 5 25.89 59.41 -11.77
N ILE A 6 25.05 59.36 -12.79
CA ILE A 6 23.63 59.07 -12.68
C ILE A 6 23.48 57.55 -12.58
N ILE A 7 23.22 57.05 -11.37
CA ILE A 7 22.81 55.65 -11.17
C ILE A 7 21.38 55.49 -11.69
N LEU A 8 21.23 54.99 -12.91
CA LEU A 8 19.95 54.56 -13.46
C LEU A 8 19.45 53.30 -12.72
N ARG A 9 18.65 53.48 -11.66
CA ARG A 9 17.86 52.38 -11.07
C ARG A 9 16.86 51.90 -12.09
N ASN A 10 17.04 50.69 -12.60
CA ASN A 10 16.15 50.04 -13.56
C ASN A 10 14.78 49.78 -12.89
N PRO A 11 13.70 50.52 -13.25
CA PRO A 11 12.40 50.44 -12.55
C PRO A 11 11.76 49.05 -12.63
N LYS A 12 12.10 48.28 -13.67
CA LYS A 12 11.63 46.91 -13.87
C LYS A 12 12.15 45.95 -12.80
N GLN A 13 13.37 46.12 -12.29
CA GLN A 13 13.91 45.30 -11.20
C GLN A 13 13.22 45.59 -9.87
N GLY A 14 12.93 46.86 -9.57
CA GLY A 14 12.20 47.22 -8.35
C GLY A 14 10.75 46.73 -8.34
N ALA A 15 10.08 46.71 -9.49
CA ALA A 15 8.74 46.16 -9.65
C ALA A 15 8.73 44.62 -9.52
N LEU A 16 9.74 43.93 -10.08
CA LEU A 16 9.87 42.48 -9.98
C LEU A 16 10.07 42.03 -8.53
N VAL A 17 10.97 42.69 -7.79
CA VAL A 17 11.24 42.39 -6.37
C VAL A 17 10.00 42.60 -5.50
N LYS A 18 9.23 43.67 -5.73
CA LYS A 18 7.97 43.90 -5.03
C LYS A 18 6.90 42.86 -5.35
N ALA A 19 6.77 42.44 -6.61
CA ALA A 19 5.83 41.40 -7.01
C ALA A 19 6.20 40.04 -6.39
N THR A 20 7.49 39.68 -6.37
CA THR A 20 7.99 38.47 -5.69
C THR A 20 7.72 38.53 -4.18
N GLN A 21 7.97 39.67 -3.54
CA GLN A 21 7.71 39.83 -2.11
C GLN A 21 6.21 39.76 -1.78
N GLN A 22 5.35 40.39 -2.59
CA GLN A 22 3.89 40.30 -2.42
C GLN A 22 3.37 38.88 -2.64
N SER A 23 3.89 38.16 -3.65
CA SER A 23 3.56 36.75 -3.87
C SER A 23 3.99 35.90 -2.68
N GLN A 24 5.19 36.14 -2.12
CA GLN A 24 5.66 35.42 -0.94
C GLN A 24 4.78 35.71 0.28
N THR A 25 4.43 36.97 0.53
CA THR A 25 3.52 37.35 1.63
C THR A 25 2.15 36.71 1.47
N PHE A 26 1.60 36.68 0.25
CA PHE A 26 0.31 36.03 -0.01
C PHE A 26 0.37 34.52 0.22
N LEU A 27 1.45 33.85 -0.21
CA LEU A 27 1.66 32.42 0.06
C LEU A 27 1.78 32.14 1.57
N THR A 28 2.51 32.98 2.31
CA THR A 28 2.62 32.84 3.78
C THR A 28 1.27 33.03 4.47
N LEU A 29 0.45 33.99 4.04
CA LEU A 29 -0.88 34.21 4.59
C LEU A 29 -1.84 33.06 4.27
N LEU A 30 -1.76 32.49 3.07
CA LEU A 30 -2.52 31.29 2.71
C LEU A 30 -2.10 30.09 3.56
N GLN A 31 -0.80 29.87 3.74
CA GLN A 31 -0.28 28.80 4.60
C GLN A 31 -0.75 28.94 6.05
N GLN A 32 -0.70 30.16 6.61
CA GLN A 32 -1.21 30.42 7.97
C GLN A 32 -2.73 30.19 8.07
N SER A 33 -3.48 30.55 7.02
CA SER A 33 -4.92 30.30 6.96
C SER A 33 -5.24 28.81 6.87
N ASP A 34 -4.46 28.03 6.12
CA ASP A 34 -4.65 26.60 5.97
C ASP A 34 -4.23 25.85 7.25
N GLU A 35 -3.12 26.24 7.87
CA GLU A 35 -2.67 25.70 9.16
C GLU A 35 -3.75 25.89 10.24
N GLN A 36 -4.34 27.08 10.38
CA GLN A 36 -5.40 27.30 11.36
C GLN A 36 -6.63 26.44 11.10
N ARG A 37 -7.04 26.28 9.83
CA ARG A 37 -8.16 25.40 9.46
C ARG A 37 -7.88 23.96 9.83
N LEU A 38 -6.64 23.51 9.65
CA LEU A 38 -6.22 22.17 10.05
C LEU A 38 -6.23 22.00 11.56
N ILE A 39 -5.71 22.98 12.32
CA ILE A 39 -5.80 23.00 13.79
C ILE A 39 -7.26 22.90 14.24
N ASP A 40 -8.17 23.67 13.64
CA ASP A 40 -9.59 23.65 13.99
C ASP A 40 -10.25 22.31 13.63
N ILE A 41 -9.86 21.69 12.52
CA ILE A 41 -10.26 20.32 12.17
C ILE A 41 -9.78 19.35 13.24
N LEU A 42 -8.49 19.40 13.60
CA LEU A 42 -7.90 18.50 14.60
C LEU A 42 -8.53 18.65 15.98
N LYS A 43 -8.81 19.86 16.43
CA LYS A 43 -9.53 20.12 17.70
C LYS A 43 -10.99 19.63 17.69
N SER A 44 -11.56 19.35 16.51
CA SER A 44 -12.94 18.87 16.37
C SER A 44 -13.05 17.34 16.27
N ILE A 45 -11.91 16.66 16.18
CA ILE A 45 -11.81 15.19 16.13
C ILE A 45 -11.65 14.69 17.58
N ASN A 46 -11.55 13.38 17.82
CA ASN A 46 -11.19 12.88 19.15
C ASN A 46 -9.66 12.86 19.33
N PHE A 47 -9.22 12.79 20.58
CA PHE A 47 -7.81 12.81 20.94
C PHE A 47 -7.00 11.65 20.35
N GLU A 48 -7.49 10.40 20.43
CA GLU A 48 -6.77 9.20 19.95
C GLU A 48 -6.47 9.27 18.45
N ASP A 49 -7.46 9.71 17.67
CA ASP A 49 -7.35 9.90 16.22
C ASP A 49 -6.37 11.04 15.88
N THR A 50 -6.37 12.10 16.69
CA THR A 50 -5.46 13.25 16.53
C THR A 50 -4.02 12.86 16.82
N THR A 51 -3.75 12.17 17.92
CA THR A 51 -2.38 11.77 18.28
C THR A 51 -1.86 10.69 17.35
N GLY A 52 -2.71 9.77 16.90
CA GLY A 52 -2.39 8.83 15.82
C GLY A 52 -1.92 9.53 14.55
N LEU A 53 -2.67 10.55 14.09
CA LEU A 53 -2.28 11.36 12.94
C LEU A 53 -0.90 11.97 13.15
N ILE A 54 -0.76 12.76 14.23
CA ILE A 54 0.43 13.59 14.46
C ILE A 54 1.67 12.71 14.60
N SER A 55 1.60 11.61 15.35
CA SER A 55 2.70 10.67 15.53
C SER A 55 3.19 10.02 14.22
N SER A 56 2.36 9.95 13.18
CA SER A 56 2.75 9.41 11.87
C SER A 56 3.31 10.45 10.88
N LEU A 57 3.33 11.74 11.23
CA LEU A 57 3.83 12.80 10.34
C LEU A 57 5.34 12.73 10.19
N GLU A 58 5.81 12.66 8.94
CA GLU A 58 7.24 12.55 8.61
C GLU A 58 7.92 13.89 8.31
N HIS A 59 7.15 14.96 8.09
CA HIS A 59 7.72 16.30 7.82
C HIS A 59 8.09 17.06 9.09
N ILE A 60 7.72 16.54 10.26
CA ILE A 60 7.95 17.15 11.56
C ILE A 60 9.39 16.92 12.00
N GLU A 61 10.01 17.96 12.56
CA GLU A 61 11.32 17.84 13.20
C GLU A 61 11.20 17.11 14.54
N TRP A 62 11.18 15.78 14.47
CA TRP A 62 11.14 14.93 15.66
C TRP A 62 12.46 15.02 16.43
N THR A 63 12.43 15.70 17.57
CA THR A 63 13.54 15.69 18.53
C THR A 63 13.18 14.82 19.73
N ALA A 64 14.19 14.23 20.39
CA ALA A 64 13.95 13.44 21.60
C ALA A 64 13.27 14.27 22.71
N GLN A 65 13.50 15.59 22.75
CA GLN A 65 12.86 16.53 23.68
C GLN A 65 11.39 16.72 23.36
N PHE A 66 11.03 16.83 22.07
CA PHE A 66 9.64 16.94 21.63
C PHE A 66 8.85 15.64 21.88
N ILE A 67 9.47 14.48 21.63
CA ILE A 67 8.90 13.18 21.96
C ILE A 67 8.65 13.09 23.47
N GLU A 68 9.64 13.46 24.29
CA GLU A 68 9.55 13.41 25.75
C GLU A 68 8.47 14.35 26.32
N LYS A 69 8.32 15.56 25.75
CA LYS A 69 7.35 16.57 26.20
C LYS A 69 5.92 16.01 26.26
N TYR A 70 5.55 15.15 25.32
CA TYR A 70 4.21 14.58 25.20
C TYR A 70 4.24 13.03 25.23
N ALA A 71 5.21 12.43 25.91
CA ALA A 71 5.45 10.98 25.91
C ALA A 71 4.22 10.14 26.32
N GLU A 72 3.41 10.62 27.25
CA GLU A 72 2.20 9.92 27.73
C GLU A 72 1.03 10.01 26.74
N TYR A 73 1.12 10.92 25.76
CA TYR A 73 0.05 11.25 24.82
C TYR A 73 0.30 10.71 23.42
N TRP A 74 1.56 10.43 23.07
CA TRP A 74 1.89 9.94 21.75
C TRP A 74 1.34 8.56 21.46
N ASN A 75 0.95 8.37 20.20
CA ASN A 75 0.70 7.04 19.69
C ASN A 75 2.05 6.36 19.37
N TRP A 76 2.55 5.58 20.33
CA TRP A 76 3.84 4.88 20.21
C TRP A 76 3.87 3.83 19.12
N TRP A 77 2.70 3.32 18.71
CA TRP A 77 2.61 2.42 17.56
C TRP A 77 3.01 3.15 16.28
N GLU A 78 2.44 4.33 16.04
CA GLU A 78 2.75 5.16 14.87
C GLU A 78 4.18 5.72 14.93
N LEU A 79 4.65 6.18 16.09
CA LEU A 79 6.03 6.64 16.24
C LEU A 79 7.05 5.52 15.94
N SER A 80 6.78 4.27 16.33
CA SER A 80 7.67 3.15 16.03
C SER A 80 7.81 2.85 14.53
N LEU A 81 6.84 3.23 13.70
CA LEU A 81 6.87 3.04 12.24
C LEU A 81 7.40 4.28 11.49
N ASN A 82 7.41 5.43 12.14
CA ASN A 82 7.73 6.71 11.52
C ASN A 82 9.22 6.75 11.10
N GLN A 83 9.44 6.93 9.79
CA GLN A 83 10.76 6.89 9.18
C GLN A 83 11.57 8.18 9.41
N ALA A 84 10.92 9.27 9.82
CA ALA A 84 11.54 10.57 10.02
C ALA A 84 12.16 10.77 11.41
N LEU A 85 11.93 9.85 12.35
CA LEU A 85 12.55 9.93 13.66
C LEU A 85 14.08 9.82 13.54
N PRO A 86 14.84 10.48 14.44
CA PRO A 86 16.29 10.44 14.45
C PRO A 86 16.79 9.12 15.07
N TRP A 87 16.50 8.01 14.39
CA TRP A 87 16.77 6.67 14.86
C TRP A 87 18.26 6.47 15.18
N SER A 88 18.51 6.05 16.41
CA SER A 88 19.83 5.72 16.94
C SER A 88 19.65 4.75 18.11
N ILE A 89 20.67 3.97 18.44
CA ILE A 89 20.63 3.08 19.61
C ILE A 89 20.23 3.89 20.86
N ALA A 90 20.81 5.08 21.05
CA ALA A 90 20.50 5.96 22.17
C ALA A 90 19.02 6.41 22.24
N LEU A 91 18.39 6.70 21.09
CA LEU A 91 16.96 7.02 21.06
C LEU A 91 16.10 5.81 21.41
N ILE A 92 16.49 4.63 20.90
CA ILE A 92 15.79 3.37 21.16
C ILE A 92 15.88 3.01 22.65
N GLU A 93 17.08 3.07 23.23
CA GLU A 93 17.32 2.87 24.68
C GLU A 93 16.51 3.85 25.52
N ARG A 94 16.47 5.13 25.12
CA ARG A 94 15.81 6.18 25.92
C ARG A 94 14.32 5.94 26.12
N PHE A 95 13.64 5.34 25.16
CA PHE A 95 12.20 5.03 25.21
C PHE A 95 11.92 3.54 25.05
N GLU A 96 12.84 2.70 25.53
CA GLU A 96 12.85 1.25 25.32
C GLU A 96 11.51 0.59 25.65
N ASP A 97 10.89 0.96 26.76
CA ASP A 97 9.61 0.38 27.22
C ASP A 97 8.38 0.94 26.50
N SER A 98 8.52 2.05 25.81
CA SER A 98 7.42 2.70 25.09
C SER A 98 7.31 2.20 23.65
N TRP A 99 8.43 1.80 23.04
CA TRP A 99 8.43 1.35 21.66
C TRP A 99 7.64 0.06 21.46
N ASN A 100 6.95 0.00 20.31
CA ASN A 100 6.40 -1.24 19.82
C ASN A 100 7.51 -2.09 19.17
N TRP A 101 8.03 -3.08 19.89
CA TRP A 101 9.02 -4.04 19.39
C TRP A 101 8.45 -5.13 18.48
N GLY A 102 7.12 -5.18 18.36
CA GLY A 102 6.41 -6.19 17.59
C GLY A 102 6.49 -5.97 16.08
N SER A 103 5.82 -6.86 15.36
CA SER A 103 5.77 -6.92 13.90
C SER A 103 5.30 -5.66 13.19
N PHE A 104 4.57 -4.79 13.88
CA PHE A 104 3.99 -3.58 13.33
C PHE A 104 4.56 -2.32 14.01
N GLY A 105 5.78 -2.42 14.56
CA GLY A 105 6.51 -1.30 15.11
C GLY A 105 7.95 -1.28 14.60
N LEU A 106 8.93 -1.17 15.52
CA LEU A 106 10.36 -1.02 15.20
C LEU A 106 10.86 -2.07 14.23
N PHE A 107 10.33 -3.28 14.33
CA PHE A 107 10.71 -4.39 13.49
C PHE A 107 10.73 -4.08 11.97
N ASN A 108 9.67 -3.45 11.46
CA ASN A 108 9.49 -3.15 10.03
C ASN A 108 10.04 -1.77 9.64
N ASN A 109 10.69 -1.08 10.57
CA ASN A 109 11.17 0.26 10.34
C ASN A 109 12.53 0.22 9.62
N GLU A 110 12.52 0.54 8.33
CA GLU A 110 13.72 0.52 7.46
C GLU A 110 14.74 1.61 7.83
N ALA A 111 14.30 2.69 8.49
CA ALA A 111 15.16 3.78 8.94
C ALA A 111 15.99 3.46 10.21
N LEU A 112 15.75 2.31 10.85
CA LEU A 112 16.59 1.90 11.97
C LEU A 112 18.04 1.59 11.52
N PRO A 113 19.04 1.79 12.41
CA PRO A 113 20.43 1.47 12.13
C PRO A 113 20.69 -0.06 12.22
N TRP A 114 20.03 -0.83 11.35
CA TRP A 114 20.09 -2.28 11.33
C TRP A 114 21.52 -2.78 11.22
N SER A 115 21.94 -3.57 12.21
CA SER A 115 23.27 -4.15 12.33
C SER A 115 23.21 -5.36 13.25
N ILE A 116 24.24 -6.21 13.20
CA ILE A 116 24.38 -7.30 14.19
C ILE A 116 24.44 -6.72 15.60
N GLU A 117 25.12 -5.59 15.79
CA GLU A 117 25.22 -4.89 17.08
C GLU A 117 23.85 -4.46 17.61
N LEU A 118 22.99 -3.86 16.78
CA LEU A 118 21.63 -3.49 17.19
C LEU A 118 20.80 -4.71 17.61
N ILE A 119 20.93 -5.82 16.86
CA ILE A 119 20.23 -7.07 17.16
C ILE A 119 20.71 -7.65 18.50
N GLU A 120 22.03 -7.70 18.72
CA GLU A 120 22.63 -8.20 19.96
C GLU A 120 22.31 -7.29 21.15
N HIS A 121 22.32 -5.97 20.95
CA HIS A 121 22.07 -5.01 22.02
C HIS A 121 20.66 -5.13 22.60
N PHE A 122 19.65 -5.32 21.75
CA PHE A 122 18.25 -5.49 22.16
C PHE A 122 17.73 -6.93 21.99
N GLU A 123 18.64 -7.91 22.12
CA GLU A 123 18.38 -9.33 21.84
C GLU A 123 17.13 -9.88 22.54
N THR A 124 16.86 -9.44 23.77
CA THR A 124 15.72 -9.89 24.59
C THR A 124 14.39 -9.24 24.21
N ARG A 125 14.43 -8.12 23.48
CA ARG A 125 13.24 -7.39 23.02
C ARG A 125 12.77 -7.86 21.65
N TRP A 126 13.68 -8.33 20.80
CA TRP A 126 13.33 -8.86 19.48
C TRP A 126 12.57 -10.18 19.60
N SER A 127 11.39 -10.24 18.99
CA SER A 127 10.67 -11.50 18.85
C SER A 127 11.24 -12.31 17.67
N PHE A 128 11.73 -13.51 17.96
CA PHE A 128 12.25 -14.50 17.01
C PHE A 128 11.27 -15.66 16.77
N GLU A 129 10.10 -15.67 17.41
CA GLU A 129 9.12 -16.77 17.35
C GLU A 129 8.38 -16.88 16.00
N GLU A 130 7.47 -17.85 15.84
CA GLU A 130 6.71 -18.04 14.58
C GLU A 130 5.98 -16.76 14.18
N LEU A 131 6.07 -16.38 12.90
CA LEU A 131 5.70 -15.05 12.39
C LEU A 131 6.67 -13.95 12.85
N SER A 132 7.90 -14.27 13.24
CA SER A 132 8.92 -13.26 13.48
C SER A 132 9.30 -12.66 12.14
N TRP A 133 8.86 -11.44 11.97
CA TRP A 133 9.05 -10.70 10.74
C TRP A 133 10.52 -10.36 10.54
N ILE A 134 11.41 -10.59 11.52
CA ILE A 134 12.87 -10.40 11.38
C ILE A 134 13.48 -11.14 10.22
N SER A 135 12.99 -12.34 9.91
CA SER A 135 13.37 -13.08 8.70
C SER A 135 12.90 -12.45 7.38
N TRP A 136 12.09 -11.39 7.44
CA TRP A 136 11.53 -10.64 6.32
C TRP A 136 12.20 -9.28 6.11
N ASN A 137 13.00 -8.82 7.08
CA ASN A 137 13.61 -7.51 7.02
C ASN A 137 14.66 -7.49 5.88
N GLN A 138 14.42 -6.69 4.83
CA GLN A 138 15.34 -6.56 3.71
C GLN A 138 16.57 -5.68 4.03
N ALA A 139 16.46 -4.84 5.07
CA ALA A 139 17.55 -3.99 5.54
C ALA A 139 18.58 -4.75 6.39
N LEU A 140 18.28 -5.99 6.81
CA LEU A 140 19.27 -6.83 7.50
C LEU A 140 20.39 -7.28 6.56
N PRO A 141 21.64 -7.33 7.04
CA PRO A 141 22.80 -7.78 6.26
C PRO A 141 22.82 -9.31 6.14
N TRP A 142 21.88 -9.87 5.38
CA TRP A 142 21.77 -11.32 5.17
C TRP A 142 23.07 -11.91 4.63
N SER A 143 23.59 -12.89 5.37
CA SER A 143 24.80 -13.64 5.04
C SER A 143 24.72 -15.01 5.71
N ILE A 144 25.50 -15.98 5.22
CA ILE A 144 25.63 -17.28 5.90
C ILE A 144 26.04 -17.07 7.36
N ALA A 145 27.00 -16.16 7.62
CA ALA A 145 27.45 -15.85 8.98
C ALA A 145 26.33 -15.33 9.89
N LEU A 146 25.46 -14.44 9.41
CA LEU A 146 24.29 -13.96 10.18
C LEU A 146 23.29 -15.09 10.44
N ILE A 147 23.02 -15.92 9.43
CA ILE A 147 22.10 -17.05 9.55
C ILE A 147 22.62 -18.07 10.55
N GLU A 148 23.91 -18.44 10.48
CA GLU A 148 24.56 -19.35 11.41
C GLU A 148 24.61 -18.79 12.84
N ARG A 149 24.88 -17.48 13.00
CA ARG A 149 25.00 -16.83 14.30
C ARG A 149 23.74 -16.97 15.15
N PHE A 150 22.56 -16.96 14.52
CA PHE A 150 21.27 -17.10 15.18
C PHE A 150 20.45 -18.29 14.65
N GLU A 151 21.12 -19.36 14.19
CA GLU A 151 20.52 -20.49 13.46
C GLU A 151 19.30 -21.09 14.15
N THR A 152 19.39 -21.27 15.48
CA THR A 152 18.34 -21.89 16.29
C THR A 152 17.20 -20.94 16.64
N ARG A 153 17.34 -19.65 16.33
CA ARG A 153 16.35 -18.62 16.62
C ARG A 153 15.59 -18.18 15.39
N TRP A 154 16.14 -18.35 14.20
CA TRP A 154 15.45 -17.91 12.99
C TRP A 154 14.15 -18.67 12.77
N ASP A 155 13.11 -17.94 12.39
CA ASP A 155 11.94 -18.50 11.74
C ASP A 155 12.32 -18.94 10.31
N TRP A 156 12.65 -20.22 10.17
CA TRP A 156 13.00 -20.83 8.89
C TRP A 156 11.87 -20.78 7.87
N ARG A 157 10.62 -20.71 8.31
CA ARG A 157 9.47 -20.50 7.44
C ARG A 157 9.50 -19.10 6.83
N GLY A 158 9.81 -18.08 7.66
CA GLY A 158 10.01 -16.70 7.23
C GLY A 158 11.17 -16.55 6.24
N LEU A 159 12.33 -17.14 6.54
CA LEU A 159 13.51 -17.10 5.67
C LEU A 159 13.24 -17.78 4.33
N SER A 160 12.53 -18.91 4.31
CA SER A 160 12.20 -19.65 3.09
C SER A 160 11.41 -18.82 2.07
N ARG A 161 10.65 -17.82 2.53
CA ARG A 161 9.63 -17.17 1.71
C ARG A 161 10.09 -15.92 0.95
N ASN A 162 11.12 -15.19 1.42
CA ASN A 162 11.25 -13.76 1.06
C ASN A 162 12.63 -13.27 0.58
N GLN A 163 13.62 -14.15 0.47
CA GLN A 163 14.97 -13.75 0.11
C GLN A 163 15.43 -14.47 -1.17
N PRO A 164 16.21 -13.81 -2.05
CA PRO A 164 16.73 -14.39 -3.29
C PRO A 164 17.91 -15.31 -3.00
N TRP A 165 17.67 -16.40 -2.27
CA TRP A 165 18.73 -17.31 -1.86
C TRP A 165 19.43 -17.94 -3.07
N SER A 166 20.76 -17.91 -3.05
CA SER A 166 21.56 -18.64 -4.03
C SER A 166 21.34 -20.14 -3.86
N MET A 167 21.58 -20.90 -4.94
CA MET A 167 21.53 -22.36 -4.89
C MET A 167 22.48 -22.93 -3.82
N GLU A 168 23.66 -22.33 -3.65
CA GLU A 168 24.63 -22.69 -2.61
C GLU A 168 24.05 -22.55 -1.20
N LEU A 169 23.37 -21.44 -0.90
CA LEU A 169 22.78 -21.22 0.42
C LEU A 169 21.58 -22.16 0.66
N ILE A 170 20.80 -22.43 -0.39
CA ILE A 170 19.72 -23.44 -0.34
C ILE A 170 20.30 -24.82 -0.01
N GLU A 171 21.41 -25.20 -0.65
CA GLU A 171 22.10 -26.47 -0.43
C GLU A 171 22.73 -26.55 0.96
N HIS A 172 23.38 -25.48 1.43
CA HIS A 172 24.01 -25.42 2.76
C HIS A 172 23.03 -25.68 3.90
N PHE A 173 21.80 -25.16 3.79
CA PHE A 173 20.75 -25.32 4.79
C PHE A 173 19.60 -26.23 4.33
N GLU A 174 19.85 -27.19 3.43
CA GLU A 174 18.82 -28.01 2.76
C GLU A 174 17.74 -28.58 3.70
N THR A 175 18.17 -29.05 4.89
CA THR A 175 17.31 -29.72 5.87
C THR A 175 16.54 -28.77 6.78
N ARG A 176 16.90 -27.48 6.78
CA ARG A 176 16.26 -26.44 7.59
C ARG A 176 15.13 -25.74 6.84
N TRP A 177 15.19 -25.72 5.50
CA TRP A 177 14.22 -25.00 4.70
C TRP A 177 12.82 -25.61 4.75
N GLU A 178 11.83 -24.71 4.82
CA GLU A 178 10.44 -25.04 4.58
C GLU A 178 10.19 -25.05 3.07
N TRP A 179 10.37 -26.21 2.44
CA TRP A 179 10.32 -26.37 0.97
C TRP A 179 9.02 -25.90 0.32
N SER A 180 7.90 -25.99 1.04
CA SER A 180 6.61 -25.42 0.60
C SER A 180 6.69 -23.90 0.45
N GLU A 181 7.39 -23.22 1.35
CA GLU A 181 7.58 -21.78 1.32
C GLU A 181 8.62 -21.37 0.27
N LEU A 182 9.75 -22.11 0.15
CA LEU A 182 10.71 -21.89 -0.94
C LEU A 182 10.06 -22.05 -2.32
N SER A 183 9.16 -23.02 -2.49
CA SER A 183 8.43 -23.24 -3.75
C SER A 183 7.58 -22.02 -4.15
N ARG A 184 7.12 -21.23 -3.19
CA ARG A 184 6.34 -20.00 -3.42
C ARG A 184 7.23 -18.76 -3.60
N ASN A 185 8.49 -18.83 -3.19
CA ASN A 185 9.40 -17.69 -3.19
C ASN A 185 9.76 -17.29 -4.63
N GLN A 186 9.22 -16.16 -5.08
CA GLN A 186 9.45 -15.62 -6.43
C GLN A 186 10.81 -14.94 -6.58
N ALA A 187 11.52 -14.65 -5.48
CA ALA A 187 12.84 -14.02 -5.51
C ALA A 187 13.97 -15.02 -5.80
N LEU A 188 13.70 -16.33 -5.70
CA LEU A 188 14.71 -17.34 -6.00
C LEU A 188 15.15 -17.27 -7.48
N PRO A 189 16.40 -17.62 -7.78
CA PRO A 189 16.92 -17.66 -9.15
C PRO A 189 16.39 -18.90 -9.88
N TRP A 190 15.08 -18.92 -10.17
CA TRP A 190 14.41 -20.03 -10.81
C TRP A 190 15.02 -20.35 -12.17
N SER A 191 15.38 -21.61 -12.33
CA SER A 191 15.87 -22.18 -13.58
C SER A 191 15.40 -23.63 -13.65
N ILE A 192 15.37 -24.20 -14.86
CA ILE A 192 15.07 -25.62 -15.02
C ILE A 192 16.05 -26.48 -14.20
N ALA A 193 17.33 -26.11 -14.17
CA ALA A 193 18.35 -26.80 -13.37
C ALA A 193 18.04 -26.77 -11.86
N LEU A 194 17.58 -25.63 -11.31
CA LEU A 194 17.18 -25.55 -9.89
C LEU A 194 15.94 -26.41 -9.60
N ILE A 195 14.96 -26.40 -10.50
CA ILE A 195 13.75 -27.22 -10.37
C ILE A 195 14.12 -28.71 -10.38
N GLU A 196 14.98 -29.13 -11.30
CA GLU A 196 15.44 -30.52 -11.43
C GLU A 196 16.30 -30.96 -10.24
N ARG A 197 17.22 -30.09 -9.78
CA ARG A 197 18.16 -30.41 -8.69
C ARG A 197 17.43 -30.85 -7.42
N PHE A 198 16.31 -30.20 -7.11
CA PHE A 198 15.51 -30.48 -5.91
C PHE A 198 14.09 -30.96 -6.24
N GLU A 199 13.93 -31.67 -7.35
CA GLU A 199 12.64 -32.07 -7.92
C GLU A 199 11.69 -32.75 -6.92
N THR A 200 12.24 -33.58 -6.02
CA THR A 200 11.47 -34.35 -5.03
C THR A 200 11.10 -33.55 -3.79
N ARG A 201 11.75 -32.39 -3.58
CA ARG A 201 11.53 -31.51 -2.44
C ARG A 201 10.48 -30.44 -2.74
N TRP A 202 10.41 -30.00 -4.00
CA TRP A 202 9.49 -28.93 -4.38
C TRP A 202 8.03 -29.31 -4.19
N ASN A 203 7.26 -28.36 -3.64
CA ASN A 203 5.82 -28.43 -3.56
C ASN A 203 5.21 -27.91 -4.87
N PHE A 204 4.74 -28.82 -5.72
CA PHE A 204 4.20 -28.47 -7.04
C PHE A 204 2.88 -27.71 -6.98
N GLU A 205 2.09 -27.85 -5.90
CA GLU A 205 0.92 -26.98 -5.68
C GLU A 205 1.39 -25.53 -5.59
N ARG A 206 2.40 -25.25 -4.75
CA ARG A 206 2.96 -23.90 -4.57
C ARG A 206 3.67 -23.38 -5.81
N LEU A 207 4.43 -24.23 -6.51
CA LEU A 207 5.09 -23.86 -7.76
C LEU A 207 4.07 -23.51 -8.86
N SER A 208 2.89 -24.14 -8.89
CA SER A 208 1.85 -23.84 -9.89
C SER A 208 1.37 -22.39 -9.84
N TRP A 209 1.47 -21.74 -8.67
CA TRP A 209 1.14 -20.34 -8.44
C TRP A 209 2.33 -19.38 -8.61
N ASN A 210 3.54 -19.91 -8.79
CA ASN A 210 4.75 -19.13 -8.79
C ASN A 210 4.99 -18.53 -10.19
N GLN A 211 4.92 -17.21 -10.28
CA GLN A 211 5.04 -16.46 -11.53
C GLN A 211 6.50 -16.30 -12.01
N ALA A 212 7.49 -16.59 -11.16
CA ALA A 212 8.91 -16.43 -11.47
C ALA A 212 9.53 -17.69 -12.12
N LEU A 213 8.78 -18.78 -12.25
CA LEU A 213 9.26 -19.97 -12.96
C LEU A 213 9.47 -19.67 -14.45
N PRO A 214 10.41 -20.36 -15.11
CA PRO A 214 10.61 -20.29 -16.55
C PRO A 214 9.50 -21.05 -17.29
N TRP A 215 8.27 -20.54 -17.23
CA TRP A 215 7.09 -21.18 -17.82
C TRP A 215 7.23 -21.39 -19.32
N SER A 216 6.92 -22.60 -19.75
CA SER A 216 6.83 -23.00 -21.14
C SER A 216 5.87 -24.16 -21.25
N ILE A 217 5.30 -24.40 -22.43
CA ILE A 217 4.46 -25.58 -22.67
C ILE A 217 5.23 -26.87 -22.34
N ALA A 218 6.53 -26.93 -22.68
CA ALA A 218 7.39 -28.08 -22.37
C ALA A 218 7.57 -28.30 -20.86
N LEU A 219 7.68 -27.24 -20.05
CA LEU A 219 7.74 -27.37 -18.59
C LEU A 219 6.41 -27.87 -18.01
N ILE A 220 5.29 -27.38 -18.54
CA ILE A 220 3.95 -27.83 -18.14
C ILE A 220 3.77 -29.31 -18.45
N GLU A 221 4.11 -29.74 -19.67
CA GLU A 221 4.04 -31.14 -20.10
C GLU A 221 4.93 -32.06 -19.27
N ARG A 222 6.17 -31.64 -19.01
CA ARG A 222 7.15 -32.48 -18.30
C ARG A 222 6.66 -32.92 -16.93
N PHE A 223 5.93 -32.05 -16.24
CA PHE A 223 5.40 -32.30 -14.90
C PHE A 223 3.86 -32.27 -14.87
N GLU A 224 3.20 -32.60 -15.98
CA GLU A 224 1.75 -32.46 -16.18
C GLU A 224 0.92 -33.01 -15.01
N THR A 225 1.30 -34.17 -14.49
CA THR A 225 0.59 -34.88 -13.41
C THR A 225 0.88 -34.36 -12.02
N ARG A 226 1.91 -33.52 -11.86
CA ARG A 226 2.31 -32.95 -10.57
C ARG A 226 1.74 -31.56 -10.35
N TRP A 227 1.43 -30.82 -11.42
CA TRP A 227 0.89 -29.48 -11.32
C TRP A 227 -0.51 -29.44 -10.70
N ASP A 228 -0.75 -28.40 -9.90
CA ASP A 228 -2.09 -28.01 -9.50
C ASP A 228 -2.71 -27.14 -10.60
N TRP A 229 -3.66 -27.73 -11.33
CA TRP A 229 -4.31 -27.07 -12.46
C TRP A 229 -5.20 -25.90 -12.04
N TRP A 230 -5.68 -25.88 -10.79
CA TRP A 230 -6.36 -24.70 -10.25
C TRP A 230 -5.39 -23.52 -10.18
N GLY A 231 -4.18 -23.73 -9.63
CA GLY A 231 -3.12 -22.73 -9.59
C GLY A 231 -2.61 -22.31 -10.95
N LEU A 232 -2.36 -23.25 -11.87
CA LEU A 232 -1.96 -22.91 -13.23
C LEU A 232 -3.01 -22.07 -13.95
N SER A 233 -4.31 -22.38 -13.81
CA SER A 233 -5.41 -21.60 -14.41
C SER A 233 -5.41 -20.13 -13.94
N GLY A 234 -4.87 -19.89 -12.75
CA GLY A 234 -4.78 -18.58 -12.11
C GLY A 234 -3.45 -17.88 -12.27
N ASN A 235 -2.49 -18.50 -12.95
CA ASN A 235 -1.13 -18.02 -13.02
C ASN A 235 -0.96 -17.13 -14.26
N GLU A 236 -0.63 -15.86 -14.00
CA GLU A 236 -0.55 -14.81 -15.01
C GLU A 236 0.76 -14.85 -15.82
N ALA A 237 1.74 -15.63 -15.39
CA ALA A 237 3.03 -15.77 -16.08
C ALA A 237 3.05 -16.90 -17.12
N LEU A 238 1.96 -17.66 -17.26
CA LEU A 238 1.89 -18.70 -18.30
C LEU A 238 1.84 -18.06 -19.70
N PRO A 239 2.37 -18.76 -20.72
CA PRO A 239 2.29 -18.31 -22.11
C PRO A 239 0.88 -18.56 -22.69
N TRP A 240 -0.11 -17.83 -22.18
CA TRP A 240 -1.51 -17.99 -22.55
C TRP A 240 -1.74 -17.80 -24.04
N SER A 241 -2.46 -18.77 -24.62
CA SER A 241 -2.87 -18.79 -26.02
C SER A 241 -4.04 -19.76 -26.16
N ILE A 242 -4.83 -19.62 -27.23
CA ILE A 242 -5.88 -20.60 -27.56
C ILE A 242 -5.28 -22.01 -27.61
N ALA A 243 -4.12 -22.18 -28.25
CA ALA A 243 -3.43 -23.46 -28.36
C ALA A 243 -3.06 -24.09 -26.99
N LEU A 244 -2.59 -23.28 -26.04
CA LEU A 244 -2.32 -23.78 -24.67
C LEU A 244 -3.61 -24.21 -23.97
N ILE A 245 -4.69 -23.44 -24.12
CA ILE A 245 -5.97 -23.72 -23.48
C ILE A 245 -6.56 -25.01 -24.05
N GLU A 246 -6.66 -25.12 -25.38
CA GLU A 246 -7.19 -26.30 -26.07
C GLU A 246 -6.39 -27.57 -25.76
N ARG A 247 -5.06 -27.45 -25.69
CA ARG A 247 -4.19 -28.60 -25.42
C ARG A 247 -4.50 -29.29 -24.08
N PHE A 248 -4.93 -28.53 -23.08
CA PHE A 248 -5.24 -29.02 -21.74
C PHE A 248 -6.67 -28.66 -21.30
N GLU A 249 -7.60 -28.55 -22.25
CA GLU A 249 -8.94 -27.98 -22.07
C GLU A 249 -9.68 -28.56 -20.84
N THR A 250 -9.64 -29.88 -20.68
CA THR A 250 -10.34 -30.60 -19.61
C THR A 250 -9.70 -30.47 -18.24
N ARG A 251 -8.48 -29.92 -18.16
CA ARG A 251 -7.73 -29.74 -16.92
C ARG A 251 -7.94 -28.35 -16.33
N TRP A 252 -8.19 -27.36 -17.19
CA TRP A 252 -8.31 -25.98 -16.74
C TRP A 252 -9.53 -25.76 -15.84
N ASN A 253 -9.33 -24.91 -14.85
CA ASN A 253 -10.42 -24.40 -14.05
C ASN A 253 -10.98 -23.13 -14.68
N TRP A 254 -12.12 -23.26 -15.37
CA TRP A 254 -12.76 -22.17 -16.10
C TRP A 254 -13.20 -20.99 -15.23
N LYS A 255 -13.60 -21.26 -13.99
CA LYS A 255 -13.90 -20.22 -13.00
C LYS A 255 -12.65 -19.36 -12.73
N ARG A 256 -11.48 -19.99 -12.57
CA ARG A 256 -10.21 -19.29 -12.37
C ARG A 256 -9.73 -18.59 -13.64
N LEU A 257 -9.85 -19.22 -14.81
CA LEU A 257 -9.55 -18.60 -16.10
C LEU A 257 -10.40 -17.33 -16.32
N SER A 258 -11.69 -17.36 -15.97
CA SER A 258 -12.58 -16.20 -16.08
C SER A 258 -12.10 -14.98 -15.28
N SER A 259 -11.34 -15.21 -14.20
CA SER A 259 -10.74 -14.16 -13.37
C SER A 259 -9.30 -13.78 -13.76
N ASN A 260 -8.68 -14.50 -14.71
CA ASN A 260 -7.27 -14.35 -15.06
C ASN A 260 -7.07 -13.12 -15.95
N GLN A 261 -6.23 -12.19 -15.51
CA GLN A 261 -5.99 -10.92 -16.21
C GLN A 261 -4.98 -11.04 -17.35
N ALA A 262 -4.19 -12.12 -17.40
CA ALA A 262 -3.15 -12.33 -18.41
C ALA A 262 -3.63 -13.12 -19.64
N LEU A 263 -4.90 -13.55 -19.67
CA LEU A 263 -5.47 -14.15 -20.86
C LEU A 263 -5.53 -13.12 -22.01
N PRO A 264 -5.42 -13.56 -23.27
CA PRO A 264 -5.46 -12.69 -24.44
C PRO A 264 -6.90 -12.26 -24.75
N TRP A 265 -7.53 -11.54 -23.83
CA TRP A 265 -8.91 -11.12 -23.92
C TRP A 265 -9.15 -10.27 -25.18
N SER A 266 -10.07 -10.75 -26.01
CA SER A 266 -10.65 -10.07 -27.17
C SER A 266 -12.08 -10.57 -27.31
N MET A 267 -12.91 -9.89 -28.11
CA MET A 267 -14.25 -10.41 -28.41
C MET A 267 -14.17 -11.83 -29.00
N GLU A 268 -13.23 -12.06 -29.93
CA GLU A 268 -12.99 -13.36 -30.55
C GLU A 268 -12.59 -14.44 -29.52
N PHE A 269 -11.62 -14.15 -28.66
CA PHE A 269 -11.18 -15.08 -27.62
C PHE A 269 -12.32 -15.40 -26.63
N PHE A 270 -13.08 -14.37 -26.27
CA PHE A 270 -14.21 -14.50 -25.36
C PHE A 270 -15.31 -15.39 -25.95
N GLU A 271 -15.71 -15.12 -27.20
CA GLU A 271 -16.73 -15.89 -27.92
C GLU A 271 -16.30 -17.34 -28.17
N HIS A 272 -15.01 -17.58 -28.48
CA HIS A 272 -14.48 -18.93 -28.72
C HIS A 272 -14.73 -19.89 -27.55
N PHE A 273 -14.73 -19.38 -26.31
CA PHE A 273 -14.97 -20.16 -25.09
C PHE A 273 -16.22 -19.72 -24.32
N GLU A 274 -17.19 -19.05 -24.97
CA GLU A 274 -18.31 -18.36 -24.29
C GLU A 274 -19.06 -19.24 -23.27
N THR A 275 -19.30 -20.51 -23.60
CA THR A 275 -20.07 -21.43 -22.77
C THR A 275 -19.36 -21.86 -21.50
N HIS A 276 -18.06 -21.63 -21.41
CA HIS A 276 -17.24 -22.03 -20.27
C HIS A 276 -17.10 -20.93 -19.22
N TRP A 277 -17.32 -19.68 -19.59
CA TRP A 277 -17.02 -18.57 -18.70
C TRP A 277 -17.99 -18.45 -17.52
N ASP A 278 -17.42 -18.09 -16.38
CA ASP A 278 -18.16 -17.72 -15.18
C ASP A 278 -18.39 -16.21 -15.16
N TRP A 279 -19.63 -15.80 -15.45
CA TRP A 279 -20.05 -14.40 -15.52
C TRP A 279 -19.87 -13.63 -14.21
N GLY A 280 -19.96 -14.34 -13.08
CA GLY A 280 -19.63 -13.77 -11.78
C GLY A 280 -18.20 -13.27 -11.79
N TRP A 281 -17.22 -14.15 -12.05
CA TRP A 281 -15.80 -13.77 -12.08
C TRP A 281 -15.43 -12.79 -13.19
N LEU A 282 -16.04 -12.93 -14.38
CA LEU A 282 -15.83 -11.98 -15.47
C LEU A 282 -16.23 -10.55 -15.08
N SER A 283 -17.31 -10.39 -14.30
CA SER A 283 -17.76 -9.05 -13.86
C SER A 283 -16.71 -8.29 -13.04
N TRP A 284 -15.80 -9.02 -12.39
CA TRP A 284 -14.67 -8.46 -11.63
C TRP A 284 -13.38 -8.33 -12.43
N ASN A 285 -13.32 -8.92 -13.62
CA ASN A 285 -12.12 -8.98 -14.41
C ASN A 285 -11.85 -7.63 -15.08
N GLN A 286 -10.74 -7.00 -14.71
CA GLN A 286 -10.35 -5.68 -15.20
C GLN A 286 -9.65 -5.74 -16.57
N ALA A 287 -9.24 -6.92 -17.03
CA ALA A 287 -8.53 -7.11 -18.29
C ALA A 287 -9.46 -7.38 -19.49
N LEU A 288 -10.77 -7.48 -19.27
CA LEU A 288 -11.74 -7.60 -20.36
C LEU A 288 -11.74 -6.33 -21.22
N PRO A 289 -12.15 -6.43 -22.50
CA PRO A 289 -12.20 -5.30 -23.42
C PRO A 289 -13.42 -4.40 -23.13
N TRP A 290 -13.45 -3.83 -21.93
CA TRP A 290 -14.57 -3.01 -21.46
C TRP A 290 -14.77 -1.81 -22.38
N SER A 291 -15.96 -1.74 -22.94
CA SER A 291 -16.52 -0.60 -23.65
C SER A 291 -18.01 -0.54 -23.31
N MET A 292 -18.67 0.59 -23.59
CA MET A 292 -20.12 0.65 -23.43
C MET A 292 -20.81 -0.41 -24.29
N GLU A 293 -20.31 -0.66 -25.50
CA GLU A 293 -20.82 -1.70 -26.40
C GLU A 293 -20.66 -3.11 -25.80
N PHE A 294 -19.46 -3.46 -25.32
CA PHE A 294 -19.20 -4.77 -24.71
C PHE A 294 -20.02 -5.00 -23.44
N PHE A 295 -20.11 -3.96 -22.60
CA PHE A 295 -20.93 -3.99 -21.38
C PHE A 295 -22.41 -4.23 -21.70
N GLU A 296 -22.97 -3.44 -22.64
CA GLU A 296 -24.39 -3.53 -23.01
C GLU A 296 -24.73 -4.83 -23.72
N HIS A 297 -23.82 -5.36 -24.55
CA HIS A 297 -24.02 -6.62 -25.26
C HIS A 297 -24.35 -7.78 -24.31
N PHE A 298 -23.77 -7.77 -23.10
CA PHE A 298 -23.97 -8.81 -22.09
C PHE A 298 -24.66 -8.30 -20.80
N GLU A 299 -25.40 -7.19 -20.87
CA GLU A 299 -25.93 -6.47 -19.68
C GLU A 299 -26.67 -7.39 -18.68
N THR A 300 -27.44 -8.36 -19.19
CA THR A 300 -28.26 -9.24 -18.35
C THR A 300 -27.47 -10.34 -17.65
N ARG A 301 -26.22 -10.59 -18.06
CA ARG A 301 -25.40 -11.67 -17.52
C ARG A 301 -24.44 -11.20 -16.43
N TRP A 302 -24.14 -9.90 -16.38
CA TRP A 302 -23.22 -9.35 -15.41
C TRP A 302 -23.75 -9.37 -13.97
N GLU A 303 -22.84 -9.64 -13.04
CA GLU A 303 -23.06 -9.44 -11.62
C GLU A 303 -22.68 -8.02 -11.20
N TRP A 304 -23.68 -7.25 -10.78
CA TRP A 304 -23.55 -5.84 -10.42
C TRP A 304 -22.60 -5.57 -9.26
N SER A 305 -22.52 -6.51 -8.32
CA SER A 305 -21.54 -6.48 -7.23
C SER A 305 -20.11 -6.47 -7.78
N GLY A 306 -19.80 -7.33 -8.76
CA GLY A 306 -18.49 -7.35 -9.40
C GLY A 306 -18.21 -6.10 -10.23
N LEU A 307 -19.21 -5.68 -11.02
CA LEU A 307 -19.11 -4.46 -11.82
C LEU A 307 -18.87 -3.21 -10.97
N SER A 308 -19.58 -3.05 -9.84
CA SER A 308 -19.38 -1.91 -8.91
C SER A 308 -17.95 -1.81 -8.37
N SER A 309 -17.24 -2.92 -8.23
CA SER A 309 -15.83 -2.94 -7.82
C SER A 309 -14.84 -2.90 -8.98
N ASN A 310 -15.31 -3.01 -10.22
CA ASN A 310 -14.45 -3.09 -11.39
C ASN A 310 -13.88 -1.69 -11.73
N GLN A 311 -12.56 -1.58 -11.75
CA GLN A 311 -11.86 -0.31 -12.02
C GLN A 311 -11.64 -0.05 -13.52
N ALA A 312 -11.89 -1.03 -14.39
CA ALA A 312 -11.67 -0.91 -15.83
C ALA A 312 -12.93 -0.57 -16.62
N LEU A 313 -14.10 -0.49 -15.97
CA LEU A 313 -15.32 -0.03 -16.62
C LEU A 313 -15.19 1.42 -17.10
N PRO A 314 -15.90 1.81 -18.17
CA PRO A 314 -15.91 3.18 -18.69
C PRO A 314 -16.75 4.10 -17.77
N TRP A 315 -16.26 4.31 -16.55
CA TRP A 315 -16.97 5.07 -15.53
C TRP A 315 -17.26 6.49 -15.98
N SER A 316 -18.52 6.88 -15.83
CA SER A 316 -18.99 8.25 -16.01
C SER A 316 -20.14 8.50 -15.04
N ILE A 317 -20.39 9.78 -14.75
CA ILE A 317 -21.53 10.18 -13.94
C ILE A 317 -22.85 9.66 -14.59
N ALA A 318 -22.95 9.72 -15.92
CA ALA A 318 -24.11 9.19 -16.66
C ALA A 318 -24.29 7.67 -16.51
N LEU A 319 -23.19 6.89 -16.51
CA LEU A 319 -23.24 5.44 -16.27
C LEU A 319 -23.72 5.13 -14.84
N ILE A 320 -23.24 5.87 -13.85
CA ILE A 320 -23.66 5.72 -12.46
C ILE A 320 -25.15 6.01 -12.32
N GLU A 321 -25.63 7.11 -12.91
CA GLU A 321 -27.04 7.51 -12.89
C GLU A 321 -27.95 6.51 -13.57
N ARG A 322 -27.58 6.04 -14.78
CA ARG A 322 -28.42 5.15 -15.58
C ARG A 322 -28.77 3.86 -14.83
N PHE A 323 -27.87 3.38 -13.98
CA PHE A 323 -28.04 2.14 -13.23
C PHE A 323 -27.98 2.35 -11.70
N GLU A 324 -28.38 3.53 -11.22
CA GLU A 324 -28.26 3.95 -9.82
C GLU A 324 -28.74 2.88 -8.82
N THR A 325 -29.85 2.20 -9.13
CA THR A 325 -30.48 1.22 -8.24
C THR A 325 -29.87 -0.18 -8.31
N ARG A 326 -29.04 -0.45 -9.32
CA ARG A 326 -28.41 -1.77 -9.52
C ARG A 326 -27.01 -1.81 -8.91
N TRP A 327 -26.36 -0.67 -8.76
CA TRP A 327 -25.02 -0.59 -8.19
C TRP A 327 -25.00 -0.97 -6.72
N ASP A 328 -23.96 -1.69 -6.33
CA ASP A 328 -23.57 -1.87 -4.94
C ASP A 328 -22.79 -0.62 -4.49
N TRP A 329 -23.47 0.26 -3.76
CA TRP A 329 -22.92 1.54 -3.32
C TRP A 329 -21.78 1.41 -2.31
N LYS A 330 -21.76 0.33 -1.51
CA LYS A 330 -20.65 0.04 -0.61
C LYS A 330 -19.36 -0.19 -1.41
N ARG A 331 -19.49 -0.88 -2.54
CA ARG A 331 -18.37 -1.15 -3.47
C ARG A 331 -17.99 0.07 -4.29
N LEU A 332 -18.97 0.83 -4.78
CA LEU A 332 -18.67 2.08 -5.48
C LEU A 332 -17.92 3.06 -4.57
N SER A 333 -18.27 3.17 -3.27
CA SER A 333 -17.57 4.03 -2.30
C SER A 333 -16.07 3.75 -2.22
N SER A 334 -15.64 2.49 -2.35
CA SER A 334 -14.22 2.08 -2.29
C SER A 334 -13.54 1.99 -3.66
N ASN A 335 -14.28 2.18 -4.76
CA ASN A 335 -13.74 2.03 -6.10
C ASN A 335 -12.94 3.28 -6.51
N LYS A 336 -11.67 3.06 -6.87
CA LYS A 336 -10.69 4.11 -7.16
C LYS A 336 -10.82 4.71 -8.56
N ALA A 337 -11.60 4.08 -9.45
CA ALA A 337 -11.70 4.47 -10.85
C ALA A 337 -12.91 5.36 -11.17
N LEU A 338 -13.78 5.64 -10.20
CA LEU A 338 -14.88 6.59 -10.41
C LEU A 338 -14.33 7.99 -10.71
N PRO A 339 -15.07 8.84 -11.46
CA PRO A 339 -14.72 10.22 -11.73
C PRO A 339 -14.98 11.10 -10.48
N TRP A 340 -14.22 10.85 -9.42
CA TRP A 340 -14.39 11.50 -8.13
C TRP A 340 -14.25 13.02 -8.22
N SER A 341 -15.26 13.70 -7.69
CA SER A 341 -15.33 15.15 -7.53
C SER A 341 -16.20 15.46 -6.32
N ILE A 342 -16.05 16.65 -5.72
CA ILE A 342 -16.95 17.09 -4.65
C ILE A 342 -18.41 17.03 -5.12
N ALA A 343 -18.68 17.43 -6.36
CA ALA A 343 -20.01 17.38 -6.97
C ALA A 343 -20.57 15.94 -7.07
N LEU A 344 -19.75 14.95 -7.41
CA LEU A 344 -20.19 13.54 -7.42
C LEU A 344 -20.51 13.04 -6.00
N ILE A 345 -19.69 13.43 -5.02
CA ILE A 345 -19.90 13.06 -3.61
C ILE A 345 -21.21 13.65 -3.11
N GLU A 346 -21.44 14.94 -3.34
CA GLU A 346 -22.69 15.63 -2.98
C GLU A 346 -23.92 15.04 -3.66
N ARG A 347 -23.81 14.73 -4.96
CA ARG A 347 -24.94 14.26 -5.74
C ARG A 347 -25.52 12.95 -5.21
N PHE A 348 -24.67 12.07 -4.68
CA PHE A 348 -25.07 10.78 -4.14
C PHE A 348 -24.74 10.65 -2.64
N GLU A 349 -24.75 11.76 -1.92
CA GLU A 349 -24.29 11.87 -0.52
C GLU A 349 -24.91 10.82 0.41
N THR A 350 -26.19 10.51 0.22
CA THR A 350 -26.95 9.55 1.05
C THR A 350 -26.78 8.10 0.62
N ARG A 351 -26.21 7.86 -0.56
CA ARG A 351 -25.96 6.54 -1.10
C ARG A 351 -24.58 6.02 -0.72
N TRP A 352 -23.60 6.92 -0.64
CA TRP A 352 -22.24 6.55 -0.29
C TRP A 352 -22.19 5.91 1.10
N ASP A 353 -21.55 4.74 1.16
CA ASP A 353 -21.05 4.21 2.42
C ASP A 353 -19.84 5.06 2.83
N TRP A 354 -20.01 5.90 3.85
CA TRP A 354 -19.00 6.84 4.31
C TRP A 354 -17.82 6.19 4.99
N PHE A 355 -17.99 4.99 5.56
CA PHE A 355 -16.89 4.21 6.08
C PHE A 355 -15.93 3.87 4.94
N TRP A 356 -16.41 3.28 3.84
CA TRP A 356 -15.54 2.94 2.68
C TRP A 356 -15.08 4.15 1.88
N LEU A 357 -15.89 5.22 1.82
CA LEU A 357 -15.54 6.45 1.13
C LEU A 357 -14.36 7.15 1.84
N SER A 358 -14.37 7.18 3.18
CA SER A 358 -13.25 7.64 4.01
C SER A 358 -11.95 6.91 3.70
N GLN A 359 -12.04 5.67 3.18
CA GLN A 359 -10.88 4.85 2.84
C GLN A 359 -10.31 5.08 1.44
N ASN A 360 -11.00 5.86 0.62
CA ASN A 360 -10.73 5.90 -0.81
C ASN A 360 -9.66 6.95 -1.16
N GLN A 361 -8.47 6.45 -1.49
CA GLN A 361 -7.31 7.28 -1.89
C GLN A 361 -7.53 8.05 -3.20
N ALA A 362 -8.51 7.65 -4.02
CA ALA A 362 -8.79 8.30 -5.29
C ALA A 362 -9.61 9.59 -5.15
N LEU A 363 -10.19 9.86 -3.98
CA LEU A 363 -10.95 11.09 -3.75
C LEU A 363 -10.09 12.34 -3.95
N PRO A 364 -10.72 13.48 -4.29
CA PRO A 364 -10.05 14.78 -4.38
C PRO A 364 -9.84 15.37 -2.98
N TRP A 365 -9.04 14.66 -2.17
CA TRP A 365 -8.69 15.08 -0.81
C TRP A 365 -8.14 16.52 -0.83
N SER A 366 -8.74 17.36 0.01
CA SER A 366 -8.43 18.78 0.18
C SER A 366 -9.00 19.25 1.52
N ILE A 367 -8.49 20.35 2.06
CA ILE A 367 -9.03 20.96 3.29
C ILE A 367 -10.53 21.25 3.11
N ASP A 368 -10.93 21.73 1.93
CA ASP A 368 -12.33 22.01 1.60
C ASP A 368 -13.22 20.75 1.65
N LEU A 369 -12.73 19.63 1.10
CA LEU A 369 -13.47 18.36 1.17
C LEU A 369 -13.59 17.85 2.61
N LEU A 370 -12.50 17.93 3.38
CA LEU A 370 -12.46 17.51 4.78
C LEU A 370 -13.43 18.31 5.63
N GLU A 371 -13.36 19.63 5.53
CA GLU A 371 -14.21 20.56 6.27
C GLU A 371 -15.70 20.39 5.93
N LYS A 372 -16.01 20.26 4.64
CA LYS A 372 -17.39 20.16 4.14
C LYS A 372 -18.13 18.94 4.67
N PHE A 373 -17.45 17.80 4.80
CA PHE A 373 -18.04 16.54 5.26
C PHE A 373 -17.47 16.07 6.60
N LYS A 374 -16.98 17.00 7.42
CA LYS A 374 -16.24 16.69 8.66
C LYS A 374 -16.99 15.78 9.65
N HIS A 375 -18.32 15.79 9.65
CA HIS A 375 -19.14 14.95 10.54
C HIS A 375 -19.50 13.57 9.96
N LYS A 376 -19.06 13.28 8.73
CA LYS A 376 -19.35 12.02 8.03
C LYS A 376 -18.12 11.15 7.81
N TRP A 377 -16.94 11.75 7.81
CA TRP A 377 -15.69 11.01 7.70
C TRP A 377 -15.52 10.09 8.91
N ASP A 378 -15.09 8.86 8.64
CA ASP A 378 -14.54 7.98 9.66
C ASP A 378 -13.09 8.41 9.90
N TRP A 379 -12.91 9.29 10.90
CA TRP A 379 -11.61 9.88 11.26
C TRP A 379 -10.59 8.84 11.73
N SER A 380 -11.03 7.80 12.42
CA SER A 380 -10.16 6.72 12.88
C SER A 380 -9.41 6.07 11.73
N TRP A 381 -10.08 5.84 10.61
CA TRP A 381 -9.43 5.35 9.39
C TRP A 381 -8.75 6.47 8.60
N CYS A 382 -9.43 7.61 8.42
CA CYS A 382 -8.93 8.78 7.70
C CYS A 382 -7.60 9.34 8.25
N LEU A 383 -7.22 8.99 9.48
CA LEU A 383 -6.05 9.56 10.13
C LEU A 383 -5.00 8.48 10.43
N ALA A 384 -5.35 7.38 11.11
CA ALA A 384 -4.37 6.36 11.51
C ALA A 384 -3.91 5.44 10.36
N ARG A 385 -4.71 5.24 9.29
CA ARG A 385 -4.33 4.39 8.15
C ARG A 385 -4.30 5.11 6.82
N CYS A 386 -4.99 6.24 6.73
CA CYS A 386 -4.93 7.13 5.57
C CYS A 386 -3.60 7.88 5.52
N LEU A 387 -3.01 8.31 6.64
CA LEU A 387 -1.67 8.88 6.56
C LEU A 387 -0.70 7.83 6.04
N ASP A 388 -0.64 6.61 6.59
CA ASP A 388 0.27 5.58 6.06
C ASP A 388 0.11 5.31 4.55
N ARG A 389 -1.13 5.36 4.03
CA ARG A 389 -1.47 4.84 2.70
C ARG A 389 -1.96 5.86 1.68
N ASN A 390 -2.20 7.10 2.06
CA ASN A 390 -2.81 8.14 1.23
C ASN A 390 -1.97 9.42 1.23
N GLU A 391 -1.02 9.46 0.29
CA GLU A 391 -0.10 10.57 0.08
C GLU A 391 -0.80 11.93 -0.08
N LYS A 392 -2.00 11.98 -0.67
CA LYS A 392 -2.75 13.24 -0.82
C LYS A 392 -3.21 13.80 0.52
N VAL A 393 -3.63 12.92 1.44
CA VAL A 393 -4.04 13.34 2.79
C VAL A 393 -2.82 13.74 3.60
N ARG A 394 -1.70 13.00 3.50
CA ARG A 394 -0.41 13.41 4.08
C ARG A 394 -0.02 14.84 3.69
N GLN A 395 -0.06 15.13 2.40
CA GLN A 395 0.32 16.44 1.87
C GLN A 395 -0.51 17.58 2.46
N ILE A 396 -1.80 17.36 2.76
CA ILE A 396 -2.65 18.36 3.41
C ILE A 396 -2.07 18.74 4.78
N PHE A 397 -1.64 17.76 5.57
CA PHE A 397 -1.14 17.99 6.93
C PHE A 397 0.32 18.44 6.99
N THR A 398 1.05 18.49 5.86
CA THR A 398 2.38 19.11 5.81
C THR A 398 2.38 20.62 6.10
N ALA A 399 1.22 21.26 6.02
CA ALA A 399 1.04 22.65 6.42
C ALA A 399 1.09 22.86 7.95
N LEU A 400 0.97 21.81 8.76
CA LEU A 400 1.08 21.93 10.22
C LEU A 400 2.54 22.11 10.64
N SER A 401 2.80 23.18 11.39
CA SER A 401 4.07 23.38 12.08
C SER A 401 4.09 22.65 13.43
N VAL A 402 5.29 22.54 14.02
CA VAL A 402 5.47 22.07 15.40
C VAL A 402 4.63 22.92 16.37
N GLN A 403 4.54 24.24 16.17
CA GLN A 403 3.76 25.13 17.02
C GLN A 403 2.26 24.85 16.91
N GLY A 404 1.76 24.62 15.69
CA GLY A 404 0.37 24.24 15.47
C GLY A 404 0.03 22.90 16.11
N ILE A 405 0.96 21.95 16.08
CA ILE A 405 0.82 20.66 16.79
C ILE A 405 0.81 20.88 18.30
N GLU A 406 1.73 21.68 18.85
CA GLU A 406 1.74 22.00 20.28
C GLU A 406 0.41 22.63 20.72
N GLU A 407 -0.15 23.55 19.91
CA GLU A 407 -1.47 24.15 20.18
C GLU A 407 -2.60 23.12 20.23
N VAL A 408 -2.58 22.13 19.33
CA VAL A 408 -3.57 21.05 19.33
C VAL A 408 -3.38 20.14 20.54
N MET A 409 -2.14 19.75 20.85
CA MET A 409 -1.84 18.87 21.98
C MET A 409 -2.21 19.52 23.31
N ASP A 410 -1.80 20.78 23.52
CA ASP A 410 -2.09 21.54 24.72
C ASP A 410 -3.61 21.76 24.86
N TYR A 411 -4.34 21.98 23.76
CA TYR A 411 -5.80 22.05 23.77
C TYR A 411 -6.44 20.78 24.34
N TYR A 412 -6.02 19.59 23.92
CA TYR A 412 -6.58 18.33 24.42
C TYR A 412 -6.24 18.08 25.89
N ILE A 413 -5.00 18.37 26.27
CA ILE A 413 -4.53 18.24 27.66
C ILE A 413 -5.35 19.15 28.59
N GLU A 414 -5.65 20.37 28.17
CA GLU A 414 -6.42 21.33 28.97
C GLU A 414 -7.93 21.04 29.01
N ASN A 415 -8.52 20.52 27.93
CA ASN A 415 -9.98 20.45 27.79
C ASN A 415 -10.60 19.07 28.04
N GLU A 416 -9.87 17.96 27.89
CA GLU A 416 -10.48 16.64 28.00
C GLU A 416 -10.36 15.97 29.38
N ASN A 417 -9.59 16.50 30.35
CA ASN A 417 -9.36 15.85 31.66
C ASN A 417 -9.20 14.33 31.51
N LEU A 418 -8.31 13.91 30.60
CA LEU A 418 -8.02 12.51 30.32
C LEU A 418 -7.39 11.82 31.54
#